data_AF-A0A2S6DJ71-F1
#
_entry.id   AF-A0A2S6DJ71-F1
#
_cell.length_a   1.000
_cell.length_b   1.000
_cell.length_c   1.000
_cell.angle_alpha   90.00
_cell.angle_beta   90.00
_cell.angle_gamma   90.00
#
_symmetry.space_group_name_H-M   'P 1'
#
loop_
_entity.id
_entity.type
_entity.pdbx_description
1 polymer ?
#
loop_
_entity_poly.entity_id
_entity_poly.type
_entity_poly.pdbx_seq_one_letter_code
_entity_poly.pdbx_strand_id
1 'polypeptide(L)' 'MNEIETIISEIEKLLTNNTPYSISKNSGVPRQTVTDLKVGNTKIKDAKFKTIIKLYEYQKLSENNSEC' A
#
# COMPACT_ATOMS: atom_id res chain seq x y z
N MET A 1 -6.22 -19.21 0.34
CA MET A 1 -5.98 -17.82 0.79
C MET A 1 -7.22 -17.02 0.46
N ASN A 2 -7.74 -16.25 1.40
CA ASN A 2 -8.88 -15.36 1.17
C ASN A 2 -8.43 -14.16 0.30
N GLU A 3 -9.27 -13.68 -0.62
CA GLU A 3 -9.00 -12.50 -1.45
C GLU A 3 -8.55 -11.29 -0.62
N ILE A 4 -9.15 -11.09 0.55
CA ILE A 4 -8.79 -10.02 1.49
C ILE A 4 -7.35 -10.20 2.01
N GLU A 5 -6.93 -11.43 2.28
CA GLU A 5 -5.57 -11.72 2.74
C GLU A 5 -4.55 -11.48 1.63
N THR A 6 -4.90 -11.78 0.37
CA THR A 6 -4.08 -11.48 -0.80
C THR A 6 -3.86 -9.98 -0.94
N ILE A 7 -4.93 -9.18 -0.88
CA ILE A 7 -4.86 -7.70 -0.95
C ILE A 7 -3.95 -7.15 0.16
N ILE A 8 -4.13 -7.64 1.38
CA ILE A 8 -3.32 -7.22 2.53
C ILE A 8 -1.83 -7.54 2.28
N SER A 9 -1.51 -8.76 1.84
CA SER A 9 -0.13 -9.17 1.58
C SER A 9 0.52 -8.34 0.46
N GLU A 10 -0.22 -8.01 -0.60
CA GLU A 10 0.29 -7.15 -1.68
C GLU A 10 0.60 -5.73 -1.19
N ILE A 11 -0.26 -5.16 -0.34
CA ILE A 11 0.00 -3.84 0.26
C ILE A 11 1.18 -3.89 1.24
N GLU A 12 1.34 -4.96 2.02
CA GLU A 12 2.50 -5.12 2.91
C GLU A 12 3.82 -5.22 2.14
N LYS A 13 3.82 -5.92 0.99
CA LYS A 13 4.96 -5.95 0.05
C LYS A 13 5.27 -4.55 -0.49
N LEU A 14 4.25 -3.81 -0.92
CA LEU A 14 4.39 -2.42 -1.37
C LEU A 14 5.08 -1.57 -0.29
N LEU A 15 4.58 -1.61 0.95
CA LEU A 15 5.09 -0.85 2.09
C LEU A 15 6.53 -1.22 2.43
N THR A 16 6.90 -2.49 2.31
CA THR A 16 8.25 -2.97 2.59
C THR A 16 9.25 -2.48 1.53
N ASN A 17 8.89 -2.63 0.25
CA ASN A 17 9.79 -2.40 -0.88
C ASN A 17 9.95 -0.91 -1.27
N ASN A 18 9.05 -0.04 -0.81
CA ASN A 18 9.03 1.36 -1.22
C ASN A 18 9.20 2.33 -0.04
N THR A 19 9.62 3.55 -0.36
CA THR A 19 9.70 4.63 0.64
C THR A 19 8.32 5.23 0.90
N PRO A 20 8.03 5.73 2.12
CA PRO A 20 6.78 6.45 2.37
C PRO A 20 6.56 7.65 1.44
N TYR A 21 7.64 8.28 0.98
CA TYR A 21 7.58 9.37 0.02
C TYR A 21 7.11 8.91 -1.36
N SER A 22 7.72 7.87 -1.94
CA SER A 22 7.36 7.36 -3.27
C SER A 22 5.92 6.84 -3.29
N ILE A 23 5.51 6.09 -2.27
CA ILE A 23 4.13 5.62 -2.14
C ILE A 23 3.17 6.80 -2.04
N SER A 24 3.46 7.79 -1.20
CA SER A 24 2.56 8.95 -1.03
C SER A 24 2.41 9.75 -2.32
N LYS A 25 3.52 10.00 -3.03
CA LYS A 25 3.53 10.73 -4.29
C LYS A 25 2.69 10.06 -5.38
N ASN A 26 2.75 8.72 -5.46
CA ASN A 26 2.14 7.97 -6.55
C ASN A 26 0.72 7.45 -6.23
N SER A 27 0.41 7.13 -4.97
CA SER A 27 -0.91 6.64 -4.56
C SER A 27 -1.88 7.76 -4.12
N GLY A 28 -1.37 8.97 -3.86
CA GLY A 28 -2.15 10.05 -3.28
C GLY A 28 -2.67 9.75 -1.86
N VAL A 29 -2.02 8.82 -1.15
CA VAL A 29 -2.21 8.60 0.30
C VAL A 29 -1.27 9.53 1.06
N PRO A 30 -1.72 10.20 2.13
CA PRO A 30 -0.85 11.07 2.93
C PRO A 30 0.39 10.33 3.44
N ARG A 31 1.57 10.95 3.32
CA ARG A 31 2.84 10.36 3.75
C ARG A 31 2.82 9.91 5.22
N GLN A 32 2.13 10.65 6.09
CA GLN A 32 1.97 10.28 7.50
C GLN A 32 1.27 8.92 7.63
N THR A 33 0.13 8.76 6.96
CA THR A 33 -0.62 7.49 6.91
C THR A 33 0.23 6.34 6.38
N VAL A 34 1.01 6.56 5.32
CA VAL A 34 1.91 5.52 4.79
C VAL A 34 3.00 5.16 5.81
N THR A 35 3.54 6.16 6.51
CA THR A 35 4.58 5.96 7.53
C THR A 35 4.02 5.16 8.71
N ASP A 36 2.83 5.51 9.19
CA ASP A 36 2.17 4.80 10.29
C ASP A 36 1.86 3.34 9.95
N LEU A 37 1.45 3.07 8.71
CA LEU A 37 1.24 1.71 8.21
C LEU A 37 2.56 0.94 8.08
N LYS A 38 3.62 1.56 7.57
CA LYS A 38 4.94 0.92 7.37
C LYS A 38 5.63 0.60 8.70
N VAL A 39 5.54 1.49 9.68
CA VAL A 39 6.17 1.31 11.01
C VAL A 39 5.31 0.41 11.92
N GLY A 40 4.04 0.20 11.58
CA GLY A 40 3.13 -0.66 12.36
C GLY A 40 2.37 0.07 13.47
N ASN A 41 2.41 1.42 13.49
CA ASN A 41 1.57 2.24 14.37
C ASN A 41 0.08 2.07 14.08
N THR A 42 -0.25 1.72 12.83
CA THR A 42 -1.62 1.38 12.39
C THR A 42 -1.58 0.09 11.60
N LYS A 43 -2.52 -0.83 11.85
CA LYS A 43 -2.65 -2.05 11.06
C LYS A 43 -3.43 -1.75 9.78
N ILE A 44 -3.09 -2.41 8.68
CA ILE A 44 -3.80 -2.24 7.40
C ILE A 44 -5.30 -2.59 7.50
N LYS A 45 -5.66 -3.55 8.37
CA LYS A 45 -7.06 -3.93 8.65
C LYS A 45 -7.87 -2.83 9.32
N ASP A 46 -7.20 -1.91 10.03
CA ASP A 46 -7.81 -0.79 10.72
C ASP A 46 -7.78 0.50 9.86
N ALA A 47 -7.14 0.44 8.69
CA ALA A 47 -7.07 1.57 7.77
C ALA A 47 -8.42 1.82 7.10
N LYS A 48 -8.69 3.09 6.77
CA LYS A 48 -9.86 3.47 5.99
C LYS A 48 -9.87 2.70 4.66
N PHE A 49 -11.03 2.18 4.26
CA PHE A 49 -11.15 1.40 3.01
C PHE A 49 -10.64 2.16 1.77
N LYS A 50 -10.88 3.48 1.70
CA LYS A 50 -10.33 4.35 0.65
C LYS A 50 -8.79 4.33 0.58
N THR A 51 -8.11 4.20 1.71
CA THR A 51 -6.65 4.06 1.77
C THR A 51 -6.21 2.71 1.22
N ILE A 52 -6.91 1.64 1.59
CA ILE A 52 -6.64 0.27 1.10
C ILE A 52 -6.76 0.24 -0.44
N ILE A 53 -7.85 0.79 -1.00
CA ILE A 53 -8.05 0.88 -2.45
C ILE A 53 -6.87 1.58 -3.13
N LYS A 54 -6.51 2.79 -2.68
CA LYS A 54 -5.43 3.57 -3.31
C LYS A 54 -4.07 2.87 -3.25
N LEU A 55 -3.77 2.20 -2.15
CA LEU A 55 -2.51 1.46 -2.01
C LEU A 55 -2.49 0.24 -2.93
N TYR A 56 -3.60 -0.49 -3.02
CA TYR A 56 -3.73 -1.66 -3.88
C TYR A 56 -3.66 -1.30 -5.36
N GLU A 57 -4.37 -0.26 -5.80
CA GLU A 57 -4.31 0.26 -7.17
C GLU A 57 -2.87 0.66 -7.54
N TYR A 58 -2.16 1.35 -6.65
CA TYR A 58 -0.77 1.69 -6.89
C TYR A 58 0.14 0.47 -6.97
N GLN A 59 -0.04 -0.52 -6.10
CA GLN A 59 0.72 -1.78 -6.16
C GLN A 59 0.51 -2.48 -7.52
N LYS A 60 -0.73 -2.59 -7.99
CA LYS A 60 -1.03 -3.14 -9.31
C LYS A 60 -0.39 -2.34 -10.45
N LEU A 61 -0.43 -1.02 -10.39
CA LEU A 61 0.25 -0.19 -11.39
C LEU A 61 1.77 -0.38 -11.36
N SER A 62 2.37 -0.55 -10.19
CA SER A 62 3.81 -0.78 -10.05
C SER A 62 4.25 -2.15 -10.59
N GLU A 63 3.41 -3.17 -10.45
CA GLU A 63 3.66 -4.51 -11.01
C GLU A 63 3.58 -4.49 -12.54
N ASN A 64 2.55 -3.87 -13.12
CA ASN A 64 2.38 -3.79 -14.57
C ASN A 64 3.46 -2.95 -15.28
N ASN A 65 4.08 -1.98 -14.60
CA ASN A 65 5.19 -1.20 -15.16
C ASN A 65 6.54 -1.93 -15.08
N SER A 66 6.62 -3.11 -14.44
CA SER A 66 7.84 -3.93 -14.41
C SER A 66 7.91 -4.98 -15.54
N GLU A 67 6.93 -4.98 -16.46
CA GLU A 67 6.85 -5.89 -17.61
C GLU A 67 7.19 -5.23 -18.97
N CYS A 68 7.99 -4.15 -18.99
CA CYS A 68 8.50 -3.53 -20.23
C CYS A 68 10.02 -3.29 -20.17
#